data_AF-A0A6H1THY5-F1
#
_entry.id   AF-A0A6H1THY5-F1
#
_cell.length_a   1.000
_cell.length_b   1.000
_cell.length_c   1.000
_cell.angle_alpha   90.00
_cell.angle_beta   90.00
_cell.angle_gamma   90.00
#
_symmetry.space_group_name_H-M   'P 1'
#
loop_
_entity.id
_entity.type
_entity.pdbx_description
1 polymer ?
#
loop_
_entity_poly.entity_id
_entity_poly.type
_entity_poly.pdbx_seq_one_letter_code
_entity_poly.pdbx_strand_id
1 'polypeptide(L)' 'LLGDVRSSETIEIKPVVLNICANVFSQYFASHRFDVENPKFQKLVKNFDQIFYEVNQGYAADFLPFLLPLHHRNLKR' A
#
# COMPACT_ATOMS: atom_id res chain seq x y z
N LEU A 1 33.30 -22.88 11.69
CA LEU A 1 32.60 -22.39 10.49
C LEU A 1 31.25 -21.77 10.91
N LEU A 2 31.27 -20.74 11.75
CA LEU A 2 30.09 -19.89 11.95
C LEU A 2 30.29 -18.75 10.96
N GLY A 3 29.60 -18.86 9.83
CA GLY A 3 29.71 -17.91 8.74
C GLY A 3 29.41 -16.50 9.24
N ASP A 4 30.36 -15.62 8.93
CA ASP A 4 30.27 -14.16 8.89
C ASP A 4 28.82 -13.65 8.89
N VAL A 5 28.38 -13.06 10.01
CA VAL A 5 27.09 -12.37 10.12
C VAL A 5 27.22 -11.08 9.33
N ARG A 6 26.94 -11.18 8.03
CA ARG A 6 26.98 -10.07 7.09
C ARG A 6 25.91 -9.04 7.46
N SER A 7 26.36 -7.78 7.54
CA SER A 7 25.66 -6.50 7.46
C SER A 7 24.24 -6.42 8.05
N SER A 8 24.03 -5.50 8.99
CA SER A 8 22.68 -5.05 9.38
C SER A 8 22.00 -4.41 8.16
N GLU A 9 21.28 -5.20 7.37
CA GLU A 9 20.43 -4.69 6.29
C GLU A 9 19.14 -4.13 6.88
N THR A 10 18.83 -2.90 6.51
CA THR A 10 17.56 -2.26 6.87
C THR A 10 16.51 -2.72 5.88
N ILE A 11 15.45 -3.37 6.37
CA ILE A 11 14.34 -3.84 5.55
C ILE A 11 13.14 -2.93 5.77
N GLU A 12 12.52 -2.49 4.68
CA GLU A 12 11.23 -1.81 4.75
C GLU A 12 10.13 -2.82 5.14
N ILE A 13 9.68 -2.75 6.40
CA ILE A 13 8.72 -3.74 6.93
C ILE A 13 7.29 -3.52 6.42
N LYS A 14 6.93 -2.28 6.05
CA LYS A 14 5.56 -1.92 5.66
C LYS A 14 5.06 -2.73 4.44
N PRO A 15 5.78 -2.81 3.31
CA PRO A 15 5.34 -3.63 2.17
C PRO A 15 5.17 -5.11 2.53
N VAL A 16 6.03 -5.66 3.40
CA VAL A 16 5.96 -7.05 3.84
C VAL A 16 4.66 -7.31 4.60
N VAL A 17 4.36 -6.47 5.60
CA VAL A 17 3.14 -6.58 6.39
C VAL A 17 1.89 -6.43 5.52
N LEU A 18 1.87 -5.45 4.62
CA LEU A 18 0.72 -5.22 3.73
C LEU A 18 0.45 -6.41 2.80
N ASN A 19 1.49 -7.02 2.22
CA ASN A 19 1.36 -8.22 1.39
C ASN A 19 0.81 -9.42 2.18
N ILE A 20 1.28 -9.61 3.42
CA ILE A 20 0.78 -10.65 4.32
C ILE A 20 -0.71 -10.40 4.61
N CYS A 21 -1.08 -9.20 5.06
CA CYS A 21 -2.46 -8.86 5.36
C CYS A 21 -3.37 -9.04 4.15
N ALA A 22 -2.97 -8.56 2.97
CA ALA A 22 -3.73 -8.72 1.74
C ALA A 22 -3.97 -10.19 1.41
N ASN A 23 -2.98 -11.06 1.62
CA ASN A 23 -3.13 -12.50 1.42
C ASN A 23 -3.99 -13.18 2.51
N VAL A 24 -3.92 -12.75 3.77
CA VAL A 24 -4.81 -13.25 4.83
C VAL A 24 -6.26 -12.95 4.48
N PHE A 25 -6.57 -11.71 4.09
CA PHE A 25 -7.92 -11.33 3.69
C PHE A 25 -8.36 -12.01 2.39
N SER A 26 -7.49 -12.11 1.38
CA SER A 26 -7.82 -12.81 0.12
C SER A 26 -8.10 -14.29 0.37
N GLN A 27 -7.32 -14.92 1.25
CA GLN A 27 -7.53 -16.33 1.61
C GLN A 27 -8.83 -16.50 2.39
N TYR A 28 -9.15 -15.58 3.30
CA TYR A 28 -10.36 -15.67 4.12
C TYR A 28 -11.64 -15.41 3.31
N PHE A 29 -11.66 -14.35 2.50
CA PHE A 29 -12.86 -13.92 1.78
C PHE A 29 -13.03 -14.57 0.41
N ALA A 30 -11.93 -14.90 -0.27
CA ALA A 30 -11.97 -15.40 -1.65
C ALA A 30 -11.35 -16.81 -1.79
N SER A 31 -10.94 -17.45 -0.69
CA SER A 31 -10.25 -18.75 -0.70
C SER A 31 -9.04 -18.78 -1.64
N HIS A 32 -8.39 -17.63 -1.86
CA HIS A 32 -7.30 -17.47 -2.81
C HIS A 32 -6.10 -16.79 -2.18
N ARG A 33 -4.91 -17.31 -2.50
CA ARG A 33 -3.63 -16.73 -2.09
C ARG A 33 -2.81 -16.40 -3.31
N PHE A 34 -2.32 -15.16 -3.36
CA PHE A 34 -1.46 -14.66 -4.42
C PHE A 34 0.00 -14.92 -4.10
N ASP A 35 0.78 -15.18 -5.15
CA ASP A 35 2.24 -15.11 -5.07
C ASP A 35 2.68 -13.67 -4.76
N VAL A 36 3.61 -13.52 -3.82
CA VAL A 36 4.13 -12.23 -3.38
C VAL A 36 4.91 -11.56 -4.50
N GLU A 37 5.55 -12.33 -5.39
CA GLU A 37 6.29 -11.81 -6.54
C GLU A 37 5.37 -11.45 -7.72
N ASN A 38 4.06 -11.66 -7.60
CA ASN A 38 3.12 -11.32 -8.66
C ASN A 38 3.00 -9.79 -8.81
N PRO A 39 3.38 -9.22 -9.98
CA PRO A 39 3.40 -7.76 -10.17
C PRO A 39 2.01 -7.12 -10.13
N LYS A 40 0.96 -7.86 -10.51
CA LYS A 40 -0.43 -7.35 -10.42
C LYS A 40 -0.90 -7.28 -8.97
N PHE A 41 -0.53 -8.26 -8.16
CA PHE A 41 -0.86 -8.27 -6.73
C PHE A 41 -0.12 -7.16 -5.98
N GLN A 42 1.19 -7.02 -6.21
CA GLN A 42 1.99 -5.92 -5.64
C GLN A 42 1.40 -4.55 -6.01
N LYS A 43 0.99 -4.37 -7.27
CA LYS A 43 0.32 -3.13 -7.71
C LYS A 43 -1.02 -2.91 -6.99
N LEU A 44 -1.81 -3.96 -6.79
CA LEU A 44 -3.08 -3.87 -6.05
C LEU A 44 -2.85 -3.43 -4.60
N VAL A 45 -1.90 -4.04 -3.90
CA VAL A 45 -1.56 -3.70 -2.50
C VAL A 45 -1.06 -2.26 -2.40
N LYS A 46 -0.18 -1.83 -3.32
CA LYS A 46 0.34 -0.45 -3.36
C LYS A 46 -0.77 0.58 -3.63
N ASN A 47 -1.67 0.30 -4.57
CA ASN A 47 -2.78 1.18 -4.88
C ASN A 47 -3.71 1.33 -3.67
N PHE A 48 -3.97 0.22 -2.95
CA PHE A 48 -4.77 0.27 -1.74
C PHE A 48 -4.12 1.14 -0.65
N ASP A 49 -2.81 1.00 -0.41
CA ASP A 49 -2.07 1.84 0.53
C ASP A 49 -2.15 3.32 0.16
N GLN A 50 -2.01 3.66 -1.13
CA GLN A 50 -2.12 5.04 -1.60
C GLN A 50 -3.53 5.60 -1.40
N ILE A 51 -4.57 4.86 -1.81
CA ILE A 51 -5.96 5.32 -1.67
C ILE A 51 -6.28 5.55 -0.19
N PHE A 52 -5.87 4.62 0.68
CA PHE A 52 -6.11 4.76 2.11
C PHE A 52 -5.35 5.96 2.69
N TYR A 53 -4.13 6.23 2.23
CA TYR A 53 -3.40 7.43 2.62
C TYR A 53 -4.12 8.71 2.21
N GLU A 54 -4.56 8.82 0.95
CA GLU A 54 -5.22 10.02 0.41
C GLU A 54 -6.55 10.32 1.13
N VAL A 55 -7.40 9.32 1.32
CA VAL A 55 -8.74 9.51 1.93
C VAL A 55 -8.64 9.98 3.39
N ASN A 56 -7.56 9.62 4.09
CA ASN A 56 -7.39 9.98 5.50
C ASN A 56 -6.62 11.28 5.74
N GLN A 57 -6.22 12.02 4.70
CA GLN A 57 -5.55 13.32 4.89
C GLN A 57 -6.48 14.44 5.35
N GLY A 58 -7.78 14.32 5.07
CA GLY A 58 -8.78 15.35 5.40
C GLY A 58 -8.45 16.69 4.74
N TYR A 59 -8.31 16.69 3.41
CA TYR A 59 -7.97 17.90 2.67
C TYR A 59 -9.08 18.96 2.83
N ALA A 60 -8.70 20.24 2.78
CA ALA A 60 -9.67 21.33 2.86
C ALA A 60 -10.77 21.24 1.79
N ALA A 61 -10.45 20.66 0.62
CA ALA A 61 -11.40 20.40 -0.46
C ALA A 61 -12.49 19.37 -0.11
N ASP A 62 -12.24 18.47 0.85
CA ASP A 62 -13.24 17.50 1.33
C ASP A 62 -14.36 18.20 2.12
N PHE A 63 -14.05 19.35 2.74
CA PHE A 63 -15.00 20.16 3.52
C PHE A 63 -15.51 21.39 2.76
N LEU A 64 -14.73 21.90 1.80
CA LEU A 64 -15.01 23.09 1.01
C LEU A 64 -14.94 22.74 -0.49
N PRO A 65 -16.04 22.24 -1.08
CA PRO A 65 -16.03 21.72 -2.45
C PRO A 65 -15.60 22.74 -3.52
N PHE A 66 -15.75 24.04 -3.28
CA PHE A 66 -15.27 25.07 -4.20
C PHE A 66 -13.73 25.15 -4.29
N LEU A 67 -12.98 24.47 -3.41
CA LEU A 67 -11.53 24.30 -3.50
C LEU A 67 -11.12 23.08 -4.35
N LEU A 68 -12.04 22.20 -4.73
CA LEU A 68 -11.77 21.04 -5.60
C LEU A 68 -11.04 21.42 -6.91
N PRO A 69 -11.39 22.52 -7.62
CA PRO A 69 -10.66 22.96 -8.80
C PRO A 69 -9.15 23.13 -8.58
N LEU A 70 -8.75 23.58 -7.38
CA LEU A 70 -7.35 23.78 -7.01
C LEU A 70 -6.67 22.47 -6.58
N HIS A 71 -7.45 21.50 -6.08
CA HIS A 71 -6.97 20.19 -5.63
C HIS A 71 -6.86 19.15 -6.76
N HIS A 72 -7.51 19.36 -7.90
CA HIS A 72 -7.49 18.43 -9.04
C HIS A 72 -6.08 18.11 -9.58
N ARG A 73 -5.08 18.95 -9.33
CA ARG A 73 -3.70 18.67 -9.75
C ARG A 73 -3.06 17.53 -8.96
N ASN A 74 -3.51 17.28 -7.73
CA ASN A 74 -3.05 16.18 -6.89
C ASN A 74 -3.78 14.86 -7.19
N LEU A 75 -5.03 14.94 -7.67
CA LEU A 75 -5.87 13.77 -8.00
C LEU A 75 -5.65 13.19 -9.42
N LYS A 76 -4.84 13.85 -10.26
CA LYS A 76 -4.55 13.44 -11.65
C LYS A 76 -3.32 12.52 -11.80
N ARG A 77 -2.73 12.07 -10.70
CA ARG A 77 -1.46 11.32 -10.72
C ARG A 77 -1.67 9.82 -10.70
#